data_AF-A0A4U5VAH8-F1
#
_entry.id   AF-A0A4U5VAH8-F1
#
_cell.length_a   1.000
_cell.length_b   1.000
_cell.length_c   1.000
_cell.angle_alpha   90.00
_cell.angle_beta   90.00
_cell.angle_gamma   90.00
#
_symmetry.space_group_name_H-M   'P 1'
#
loop_
_entity.id
_entity.type
_entity.pdbx_description
1 polymer ?
#
loop_
_entity_poly.entity_id
_entity_poly.type
_entity_poly.pdbx_seq_one_letter_code
_entity_poly.pdbx_strand_id
1 'polypeptide(L)'
;MDSVLGDDLTLPVDINGSCRLPDSLDAGDYSTDSMTAPSFPDKMSPIKALTMKDYENQITALKKENFNLKLRIYFMEERMQQKCDDSTEDIFKTNIELKVELESMKRELAEKQELLVSASKALESLAGRESGEPHRLREQAQREMDSLRDAFNRRIADLEQSLRTAEIEVEKMAAIAEQEKLKNINMEKQLQDLGPSSTFPPVPSPVQDLQQALQEKDNIIEQLKITLKNQEAEIHQKRSADQQTDGPSADGVKQLSDLIAKKDQELDVRFS
;
A
#
# COMPACT_ATOMS: atom_id res chain seq x y z
N MET A 1 36.06 50.98 -1.91
CA MET A 1 35.92 51.59 -3.25
C MET A 1 36.95 50.89 -4.11
N ASP A 2 36.53 49.89 -4.88
CA ASP A 2 37.36 49.27 -5.92
C ASP A 2 36.42 48.91 -7.07
N SER A 3 36.32 49.81 -8.04
CA SER A 3 35.63 49.59 -9.30
C SER A 3 36.65 49.09 -10.30
N VAL A 4 36.73 47.78 -10.46
CA VAL A 4 37.39 47.17 -11.61
C VAL A 4 36.40 47.28 -12.77
N LEU A 5 36.75 48.14 -13.74
CA LEU A 5 36.06 48.25 -15.02
C LEU A 5 36.22 46.92 -15.74
N GLY A 6 35.14 46.14 -15.79
CA GLY A 6 35.06 44.98 -16.67
C GLY A 6 34.92 45.50 -18.10
N ASP A 7 35.88 45.15 -18.95
CA ASP A 7 35.75 45.32 -20.39
C ASP A 7 34.55 44.50 -20.87
N ASP A 8 33.46 45.19 -21.17
CA ASP A 8 32.23 44.63 -21.72
C ASP A 8 32.48 44.24 -23.18
N LEU A 9 32.62 42.94 -23.42
CA LEU A 9 32.87 42.33 -24.74
C LEU A 9 31.62 42.30 -25.64
N THR A 10 30.52 42.99 -25.27
CA THR A 10 29.27 42.98 -26.04
C THR A 10 29.09 44.15 -27.01
N LEU A 11 30.06 45.05 -27.13
CA LEU A 11 29.96 46.17 -28.08
C LEU A 11 30.24 45.70 -29.53
N PRO A 12 29.40 46.08 -30.50
CA PRO A 12 29.63 45.78 -31.90
C PRO A 12 30.91 46.48 -32.36
N VAL A 13 31.81 45.71 -32.96
CA VAL A 13 33.00 46.24 -33.64
C VAL A 13 32.52 47.32 -34.64
N ASP A 14 33.04 48.54 -34.50
CA ASP A 14 32.82 49.63 -35.46
C ASP A 14 33.40 49.21 -36.82
N ILE A 15 32.55 48.65 -37.69
CA ILE A 15 32.87 48.38 -39.10
C ILE A 15 32.61 49.69 -39.87
N ASN A 16 33.38 50.72 -39.57
CA ASN A 16 33.38 51.93 -40.37
C ASN A 16 34.81 52.44 -40.51
N GLY A 17 35.56 51.80 -41.41
CA GLY A 17 36.97 52.14 -41.58
C GLY A 17 37.69 51.31 -42.63
N SER A 18 37.60 51.80 -43.87
CA SER A 18 38.71 51.80 -44.83
C SER A 18 39.01 50.49 -45.56
N CYS A 19 38.96 50.56 -46.88
CA CYS A 19 39.71 49.71 -47.79
C CYS A 19 41.21 49.86 -47.48
N ARG A 20 41.70 49.17 -46.44
CA ARG A 20 43.12 49.07 -46.15
C ARG A 20 43.71 48.12 -47.18
N LEU A 21 44.46 48.69 -48.13
CA LEU A 21 45.46 47.94 -48.89
C LEU A 21 46.39 47.23 -47.88
N PRO A 22 46.83 45.99 -48.13
CA PRO A 22 47.74 45.31 -47.23
C PRO A 22 49.09 46.04 -47.19
N ASP A 23 49.38 46.68 -46.06
CA ASP A 23 50.73 47.11 -45.65
C ASP A 23 51.54 45.85 -45.30
N SER A 24 52.02 45.13 -46.30
CA SER A 24 53.03 44.06 -46.15
C SER A 24 53.69 43.78 -47.49
N LEU A 25 54.52 44.73 -47.94
CA LEU A 25 55.64 44.40 -48.81
C LEU A 25 56.91 44.60 -48.00
N ASP A 26 57.48 43.45 -47.68
CA ASP A 26 58.81 43.21 -47.14
C ASP A 26 59.85 44.14 -47.79
N ALA A 27 60.64 44.79 -46.95
CA ALA A 27 61.74 45.66 -47.35
C ALA A 27 62.91 44.79 -47.82
N GLY A 28 62.81 44.26 -49.04
CA GLY A 28 63.80 43.39 -49.64
C GLY A 28 63.89 43.60 -51.16
N ASP A 29 64.80 44.50 -51.53
CA ASP A 29 65.61 44.39 -52.75
C ASP A 29 64.88 44.29 -54.10
N TYR A 30 64.19 45.36 -54.51
CA TYR A 30 63.87 45.60 -55.93
C TYR A 30 64.12 47.07 -56.28
N SER A 31 65.35 47.34 -56.74
CA SER A 31 65.76 48.38 -57.67
C SER A 31 64.69 49.42 -58.03
N THR A 32 64.57 50.46 -57.20
CA THR A 32 63.92 51.75 -57.52
C THR A 32 64.82 52.55 -58.45
N ASP A 33 65.18 51.97 -59.59
CA ASP A 33 65.83 52.69 -60.67
C ASP A 33 64.76 52.89 -61.75
N SER A 34 64.41 54.16 -62.02
CA SER A 34 63.37 54.62 -62.96
C SER A 34 62.04 55.11 -62.35
N MET A 35 62.11 56.01 -61.36
CA MET A 35 61.14 57.10 -61.24
C MET A 35 61.87 58.44 -61.38
N THR A 36 62.66 58.56 -62.44
CA THR A 36 63.09 59.88 -62.93
C THR A 36 61.87 60.52 -63.57
N ALA A 37 61.26 61.49 -62.87
CA ALA A 37 60.37 62.45 -63.50
C ALA A 37 61.02 62.92 -64.80
N PRO A 38 60.31 62.97 -65.95
CA PRO A 38 60.93 63.45 -67.17
C PRO A 38 61.40 64.88 -66.90
N SER A 39 62.70 65.05 -66.71
CA SER A 39 63.29 66.37 -66.57
C SER A 39 62.96 67.07 -67.88
N PHE A 40 62.15 68.13 -67.80
CA PHE A 40 61.94 69.01 -68.92
C PHE A 40 63.32 69.38 -69.48
N PRO A 41 63.57 69.23 -70.80
CA PRO A 41 64.85 69.60 -71.35
C PRO A 41 65.01 71.11 -71.21
N ASP A 42 65.74 71.54 -70.18
CA ASP A 42 66.18 72.92 -69.97
C ASP A 42 67.36 73.24 -70.91
N LYS A 43 67.15 72.91 -72.19
CA LYS A 43 67.95 73.24 -73.36
C LYS A 43 67.00 73.25 -74.55
N MET A 44 66.36 74.39 -74.78
CA MET A 44 65.76 74.70 -76.08
C MET A 44 66.88 74.68 -77.12
N SER A 45 67.12 73.52 -77.72
CA SER A 45 67.90 73.43 -78.95
C SER A 45 67.24 74.31 -80.01
N PRO A 46 68.01 74.90 -80.94
CA PRO A 46 67.50 75.92 -81.85
C PRO A 46 66.26 75.41 -82.56
N ILE A 47 65.21 76.24 -82.57
CA ILE A 47 63.95 75.99 -83.26
C ILE A 47 64.28 75.57 -84.70
N LYS A 48 64.35 74.25 -84.94
CA LYS A 48 64.18 73.70 -86.28
C LYS A 48 62.75 74.07 -86.64
N ALA A 49 62.57 74.93 -87.63
CA ALA A 49 61.27 75.23 -88.18
C ALA A 49 60.65 73.89 -88.63
N LEU A 50 59.77 73.34 -87.79
CA LEU A 50 59.02 72.12 -88.09
C LEU A 50 58.15 72.43 -89.29
N THR A 51 58.27 71.60 -90.32
CA THR A 51 57.40 71.73 -91.48
C THR A 51 55.99 71.31 -91.10
N MET A 52 54.96 71.81 -91.77
CA MET A 52 53.56 71.43 -91.50
C MET A 52 53.37 69.90 -91.44
N LYS A 53 54.12 69.16 -92.26
CA LYS A 53 54.14 67.70 -92.31
C LYS A 53 54.68 67.05 -91.02
N ASP A 54 55.62 67.68 -90.34
CA ASP A 54 56.17 67.17 -89.07
C ASP A 54 55.14 67.25 -87.94
N TYR A 55 54.33 68.33 -87.91
CA TYR A 55 53.21 68.45 -86.98
C TYR A 55 52.12 67.40 -87.24
N GLU A 56 51.76 67.15 -88.50
CA GLU A 56 50.78 66.11 -88.87
C GLU A 56 51.24 64.71 -88.44
N ASN A 57 52.54 64.41 -88.62
CA ASN A 57 53.14 63.15 -88.18
C ASN A 57 53.13 63.03 -86.65
N GLN A 58 53.47 64.11 -85.92
CA GLN A 58 53.41 64.12 -84.45
C GLN A 58 51.98 63.92 -83.94
N ILE A 59 50.98 64.55 -84.57
CA ILE A 59 49.56 64.35 -84.24
C ILE A 59 49.17 62.88 -84.47
N THR A 60 49.61 62.27 -85.56
CA THR A 60 49.29 60.86 -85.87
C THR A 60 49.95 59.91 -84.88
N ALA A 61 51.22 60.16 -84.52
CA ALA A 61 51.94 59.40 -83.50
C ALA A 61 51.25 59.51 -82.14
N LEU A 62 50.90 60.72 -81.70
CA LEU A 62 50.17 60.96 -80.46
C LEU A 62 48.78 60.32 -80.46
N LYS A 63 48.06 60.32 -81.60
CA LYS A 63 46.77 59.62 -81.72
C LYS A 63 46.94 58.11 -81.56
N LYS A 64 47.99 57.53 -82.15
CA LYS A 64 48.30 56.10 -82.01
C LYS A 64 48.71 55.75 -80.58
N GLU A 65 49.54 56.57 -79.95
CA GLU A 65 49.92 56.41 -78.55
C GLU A 65 48.71 56.54 -77.61
N ASN A 66 47.87 57.54 -77.80
CA ASN A 66 46.62 57.69 -77.04
C ASN A 66 45.67 56.50 -77.22
N PHE A 67 45.57 55.97 -78.44
CA PHE A 67 44.78 54.76 -78.69
C PHE A 67 45.35 53.54 -77.96
N ASN A 68 46.67 53.34 -78.02
CA ASN A 68 47.35 52.28 -77.29
C ASN A 68 47.19 52.43 -75.77
N LEU A 69 47.30 53.66 -75.24
CA LEU A 69 47.07 53.96 -73.83
C LEU A 69 45.63 53.63 -73.43
N LYS A 70 44.64 54.02 -74.23
CA LYS A 70 43.24 53.71 -73.99
C LYS A 70 42.98 52.20 -73.94
N LEU A 71 43.57 51.44 -74.87
CA LEU A 71 43.48 49.97 -74.84
C LEU A 71 44.14 49.39 -73.58
N ARG A 72 45.31 49.90 -73.20
CA ARG A 72 45.99 49.44 -71.99
C ARG A 72 45.19 49.73 -70.72
N ILE A 73 44.59 50.92 -70.61
CA ILE A 73 43.70 51.29 -69.50
C ILE A 73 42.49 50.35 -69.47
N TYR A 74 41.82 50.17 -70.60
CA TYR A 74 40.64 49.29 -70.71
C TYR A 74 40.93 47.85 -70.22
N PHE A 75 42.01 47.22 -70.71
CA PHE A 75 42.35 45.86 -70.29
C PHE A 75 42.82 45.78 -68.83
N MET A 76 43.45 46.84 -68.31
CA MET A 76 43.81 46.91 -66.90
C MET A 76 42.56 47.04 -66.02
N GLU A 77 41.62 47.90 -66.38
CA GLU A 77 40.34 48.08 -65.69
C GLU A 77 39.51 46.79 -65.72
N GLU A 78 39.37 46.15 -66.88
CA GLU A 78 38.64 44.87 -67.05
C GLU A 78 39.22 43.77 -66.14
N ARG A 79 40.55 43.62 -66.13
CA ARG A 79 41.22 42.62 -65.27
C ARG A 79 41.15 42.95 -63.78
N MET A 80 41.11 44.23 -63.42
CA MET A 80 40.98 44.64 -62.02
C MET A 80 39.55 44.40 -61.52
N GLN A 81 38.55 44.76 -62.33
CA GLN A 81 37.13 44.56 -62.01
C GLN A 81 36.82 43.07 -61.79
N GLN A 82 37.23 42.21 -62.73
CA GLN A 82 36.99 40.77 -62.65
C GLN A 82 37.55 40.13 -61.36
N LYS A 83 38.80 40.48 -60.99
CA LYS A 83 39.45 39.88 -59.81
C LYS A 83 38.92 40.44 -58.49
N CYS A 84 38.58 41.72 -58.47
CA CYS A 84 38.02 42.34 -57.27
C CYS A 84 36.61 41.82 -57.02
N ASP A 85 35.76 41.73 -58.03
CA ASP A 85 34.36 41.34 -57.84
C ASP A 85 34.24 39.85 -57.43
N ASP A 86 34.88 38.94 -58.17
CA ASP A 86 34.80 37.50 -57.91
C ASP A 86 35.39 37.15 -56.53
N SER A 87 36.58 37.68 -56.21
CA SER A 87 37.23 37.40 -54.93
C SER A 87 36.50 38.03 -53.75
N THR A 88 35.90 39.21 -53.93
CA THR A 88 35.21 39.92 -52.85
C THR A 88 33.87 39.28 -52.54
N GLU A 89 33.14 38.83 -53.56
CA GLU A 89 31.89 38.08 -53.39
C GLU A 89 32.13 36.75 -52.64
N ASP A 90 33.16 35.99 -53.02
CA ASP A 90 33.55 34.76 -52.32
C ASP A 90 33.91 35.02 -50.86
N ILE A 91 34.68 36.08 -50.57
CA ILE A 91 35.03 36.48 -49.20
C ILE A 91 33.78 36.82 -48.40
N PHE A 92 32.84 37.59 -48.96
CA PHE A 92 31.60 37.94 -48.26
C PHE A 92 30.73 36.72 -48.01
N LYS A 93 30.63 35.81 -48.98
CA LYS A 93 29.89 34.56 -48.81
C LYS A 93 30.48 33.71 -47.69
N THR A 94 31.79 33.48 -47.69
CA THR A 94 32.46 32.75 -46.61
C THR A 94 32.32 33.47 -45.26
N ASN A 95 32.37 34.81 -45.23
CA ASN A 95 32.16 35.55 -44.00
C ASN A 95 30.75 35.36 -43.43
N ILE A 96 29.72 35.36 -44.30
CA ILE A 96 28.34 35.09 -43.89
C ILE A 96 28.20 33.65 -43.37
N GLU A 97 28.74 32.67 -44.08
CA GLU A 97 28.73 31.26 -43.67
C GLU A 97 29.37 31.08 -42.30
N LEU A 98 30.59 31.61 -42.10
CA LEU A 98 31.29 31.58 -40.82
C LEU A 98 30.52 32.30 -39.72
N LYS A 99 29.87 33.42 -40.02
CA LYS A 99 29.07 34.17 -39.04
C LYS A 99 27.82 33.38 -38.62
N VAL A 100 27.18 32.68 -39.55
CA VAL A 100 26.06 31.77 -39.25
C VAL A 100 26.53 30.59 -38.40
N GLU A 101 27.64 29.95 -38.77
CA GLU A 101 28.20 28.83 -38.02
C GLU A 101 28.60 29.25 -36.60
N LEU A 102 29.27 30.39 -36.45
CA LEU A 102 29.67 30.95 -35.16
C LEU A 102 28.46 31.22 -34.25
N GLU A 103 27.41 31.85 -34.78
CA GLU A 103 26.18 32.09 -34.01
C GLU A 103 25.42 30.79 -33.70
N SER A 104 25.44 29.80 -34.60
CA SER A 104 24.87 28.47 -34.33
C SER A 104 25.62 27.77 -33.21
N MET A 105 26.95 27.77 -33.25
CA MET A 105 27.79 27.15 -32.23
C MET A 105 27.62 27.82 -30.86
N LYS A 106 27.49 29.16 -30.83
CA LYS A 106 27.18 29.89 -29.59
C LYS A 106 25.82 29.48 -29.01
N ARG A 107 24.79 29.36 -29.86
CA ARG A 107 23.46 28.92 -29.42
C ARG A 107 23.52 27.50 -28.86
N GLU A 108 24.16 26.57 -29.59
CA GLU A 108 24.27 25.18 -29.13
C GLU A 108 25.04 25.10 -27.81
N LEU A 109 26.13 25.86 -27.64
CA LEU A 109 26.85 25.93 -26.38
C LEU A 109 25.97 26.43 -25.23
N ALA A 110 25.16 27.47 -25.46
CA ALA A 110 24.22 28.00 -24.46
C ALA A 110 23.16 26.96 -24.07
N GLU A 111 22.56 26.27 -25.04
CA GLU A 111 21.59 25.19 -24.81
C GLU A 111 22.20 24.04 -24.00
N LYS A 112 23.43 23.62 -24.34
CA LYS A 112 24.14 22.57 -23.61
C LYS A 112 24.47 23.00 -22.18
N GLN A 113 24.85 24.26 -21.98
CA GLN A 113 25.11 24.82 -20.66
C GLN A 113 23.82 24.84 -19.81
N GLU A 114 22.69 25.23 -20.40
CA GLU A 114 21.39 25.19 -19.72
C GLU A 114 21.01 23.76 -19.31
N LEU A 115 21.17 22.80 -20.22
CA LEU A 115 20.93 21.39 -19.94
C LEU A 115 21.84 20.87 -18.81
N LEU A 116 23.11 21.26 -18.80
CA LEU A 116 24.07 20.87 -17.75
C LEU A 116 23.68 21.45 -16.39
N VAL A 117 23.27 22.72 -16.35
CA VAL A 117 22.75 23.37 -15.13
C VAL A 117 21.47 22.68 -14.66
N SER A 118 20.55 22.34 -15.57
CA SER A 118 19.31 21.62 -15.26
C SER A 118 19.59 20.23 -14.68
N ALA A 119 20.49 19.46 -15.31
CA ALA A 119 20.91 18.16 -14.84
C ALA A 119 21.59 18.24 -13.46
N SER A 120 22.46 19.24 -13.24
CA SER A 120 23.10 19.49 -11.95
C SER A 120 22.06 19.75 -10.85
N LYS A 121 21.07 20.60 -11.11
CA LYS A 121 19.99 20.89 -10.15
C LYS A 121 19.14 19.65 -9.86
N ALA A 122 18.87 18.82 -10.86
CA ALA A 122 18.13 17.58 -10.67
C ALA A 122 18.91 16.58 -9.80
N LEU A 123 20.22 16.44 -10.03
CA LEU A 123 21.10 15.61 -9.21
C LEU A 123 21.23 16.13 -7.77
N GLU A 124 21.36 17.44 -7.58
CA GLU A 124 21.43 18.04 -6.23
C GLU A 124 20.11 17.88 -5.47
N SER A 125 18.97 18.01 -6.14
CA SER A 125 17.65 17.71 -5.57
C SER A 125 17.53 16.23 -5.16
N LEU A 126 18.02 15.32 -6.00
CA LEU A 126 18.04 13.88 -5.71
C LEU A 126 18.97 13.56 -4.55
N ALA A 127 20.19 14.09 -4.55
CA ALA A 127 21.18 13.91 -3.47
C ALA A 127 20.70 14.54 -2.15
N GLY A 128 20.04 15.70 -2.19
CA GLY A 128 19.42 16.33 -1.03
C GLY A 128 18.30 15.48 -0.42
N ARG A 129 17.51 14.78 -1.24
CA ARG A 129 16.54 13.77 -0.79
C ARG A 129 17.24 12.52 -0.24
N GLU A 130 18.21 11.99 -0.97
CA GLU A 130 18.89 10.73 -0.67
C GLU A 130 19.80 10.83 0.56
N SER A 131 20.33 12.00 0.92
CA SER A 131 21.09 12.16 2.17
C SER A 131 20.20 12.01 3.41
N GLY A 132 18.90 12.32 3.31
CA GLY A 132 17.97 12.29 4.43
C GLY A 132 17.12 11.03 4.52
N GLU A 133 16.73 10.46 3.38
CA GLU A 133 15.80 9.32 3.32
C GLU A 133 16.32 8.03 3.98
N PRO A 134 17.53 7.52 3.71
CA PRO A 134 18.05 6.30 4.33
C PRO A 134 18.21 6.44 5.84
N HIS A 135 18.60 7.64 6.31
CA HIS A 135 18.72 7.92 7.73
C HIS A 135 17.35 7.96 8.41
N ARG A 136 16.37 8.63 7.78
CA ARG A 136 14.97 8.68 8.27
C ARG A 136 14.32 7.30 8.30
N LEU A 137 14.51 6.49 7.26
CA LEU A 137 13.99 5.11 7.22
C LEU A 137 14.63 4.25 8.29
N ARG A 138 15.95 4.38 8.50
CA ARG A 138 16.66 3.67 9.59
C ARG A 138 16.15 4.11 10.96
N GLU A 139 16.01 5.41 11.20
CA GLU A 139 15.45 5.93 12.45
C GLU A 139 14.02 5.47 12.68
N GLN A 140 13.18 5.46 11.65
CA GLN A 140 11.81 4.99 11.75
C GLN A 140 11.78 3.49 12.10
N ALA A 141 12.55 2.67 11.39
CA ALA A 141 12.66 1.24 11.70
C ALA A 141 13.18 1.00 13.12
N GLN A 142 14.14 1.81 13.58
CA GLN A 142 14.64 1.76 14.96
C GLN A 142 13.54 2.11 15.97
N ARG A 143 12.78 3.19 15.75
CA ARG A 143 11.66 3.59 16.61
C ARG A 143 10.56 2.53 16.66
N GLU A 144 10.23 1.92 15.53
CA GLU A 144 9.24 0.83 15.47
C GLU A 144 9.72 -0.40 16.25
N MET A 145 10.99 -0.77 16.10
CA MET A 145 11.60 -1.86 16.85
C MET A 145 11.61 -1.58 18.36
N ASP A 146 11.96 -0.37 18.77
CA ASP A 146 11.96 0.03 20.18
C ASP A 146 10.53 0.04 20.75
N SER A 147 9.55 0.55 20.01
CA SER A 147 8.13 0.50 20.39
C SER A 147 7.62 -0.94 20.55
N LEU A 148 8.01 -1.84 19.65
CA LEU A 148 7.63 -3.25 19.70
C LEU A 148 8.28 -3.95 20.89
N ARG A 149 9.57 -3.66 21.14
CA ARG A 149 10.30 -4.16 22.32
C ARG A 149 9.63 -3.71 23.61
N ASP A 150 9.24 -2.45 23.71
CA ASP A 150 8.52 -1.92 24.86
C ASP A 150 7.14 -2.55 25.04
N ALA A 151 6.42 -2.81 23.95
CA ALA A 151 5.14 -3.50 24.00
C ALA A 151 5.28 -4.94 24.51
N PHE A 152 6.30 -5.68 24.05
CA PHE A 152 6.58 -7.01 24.56
C PHE A 152 7.03 -7.00 26.01
N ASN A 153 7.90 -6.07 26.41
CA ASN A 153 8.32 -5.93 27.80
C ASN A 153 7.13 -5.64 28.73
N ARG A 154 6.21 -4.74 28.33
CA ARG A 154 4.97 -4.50 29.07
C ARG A 154 4.13 -5.77 29.18
N ARG A 155 3.94 -6.48 28.07
CA ARG A 155 3.16 -7.73 28.07
C ARG A 155 3.77 -8.81 28.95
N ILE A 156 5.10 -8.95 28.95
CA ILE A 156 5.82 -9.87 29.83
C ILE A 156 5.59 -9.48 31.30
N ALA A 157 5.75 -8.21 31.65
CA ALA A 157 5.51 -7.73 33.02
C ALA A 157 4.08 -7.99 33.49
N ASP A 158 3.07 -7.73 32.65
CA ASP A 158 1.66 -8.01 32.95
C ASP A 158 1.40 -9.50 33.17
N LEU A 159 2.00 -10.36 32.32
CA LEU A 159 1.88 -11.81 32.44
C LEU A 159 2.57 -12.33 33.70
N GLU A 160 3.77 -11.83 34.02
CA GLU A 160 4.48 -12.17 35.26
C GLU A 160 3.69 -11.75 36.49
N GLN A 161 3.06 -10.58 36.48
CA GLN A 161 2.22 -10.12 37.59
C GLN A 161 0.96 -10.98 37.73
N SER A 162 0.33 -11.33 36.61
CA SER A 162 -0.86 -12.20 36.59
C SER A 162 -0.52 -13.60 37.12
N LEU A 163 0.63 -14.15 36.70
CA LEU A 163 1.14 -15.43 37.18
C LEU A 163 1.35 -15.41 38.69
N ARG A 164 2.08 -14.40 39.20
CA ARG A 164 2.30 -14.25 40.66
C ARG A 164 1.00 -14.14 41.44
N THR A 165 0.02 -13.42 40.90
CA THR A 165 -1.30 -13.29 41.55
C THR A 165 -2.03 -14.63 41.60
N ALA A 166 -2.01 -15.39 40.51
CA ALA A 166 -2.59 -16.72 40.44
C ALA A 166 -1.88 -17.72 41.37
N GLU A 167 -0.54 -17.67 41.46
CA GLU A 167 0.24 -18.49 42.39
C GLU A 167 -0.15 -18.21 43.86
N ILE A 168 -0.28 -16.93 44.23
CA ILE A 168 -0.74 -16.54 45.58
C ILE A 168 -2.16 -17.05 45.86
N GLU A 169 -3.05 -17.01 44.86
CA GLU A 169 -4.42 -17.51 45.02
C GLU A 169 -4.46 -19.04 45.18
N VAL A 170 -3.67 -19.77 44.39
CA VAL A 170 -3.53 -21.23 44.53
C VAL A 170 -2.97 -21.60 45.90
N GLU A 171 -1.95 -20.89 46.39
CA GLU A 171 -1.39 -21.12 47.73
C GLU A 171 -2.44 -20.89 48.83
N LYS A 172 -3.25 -19.82 48.70
CA LYS A 172 -4.36 -19.56 49.63
C LYS A 172 -5.40 -20.68 49.59
N MET A 173 -5.77 -21.16 48.41
CA MET A 173 -6.70 -22.28 48.27
C MET A 173 -6.12 -23.58 48.86
N ALA A 174 -4.83 -23.84 48.66
CA ALA A 174 -4.14 -24.99 49.24
C ALA A 174 -4.14 -24.93 50.78
N ALA A 175 -3.85 -23.77 51.36
CA ALA A 175 -3.89 -23.57 52.82
C ALA A 175 -5.30 -23.78 53.39
N ILE A 176 -6.35 -23.28 52.72
CA ILE A 176 -7.75 -23.49 53.13
C ILE A 176 -8.10 -24.99 53.05
N ALA A 177 -7.71 -25.67 51.97
CA ALA A 177 -7.97 -27.09 51.79
C ALA A 177 -7.26 -27.94 52.84
N GLU A 178 -6.02 -27.61 53.21
CA GLU A 178 -5.29 -28.28 54.29
C GLU A 178 -5.94 -28.05 55.66
N GLN A 179 -6.38 -26.81 55.95
CA GLN A 179 -7.11 -26.49 57.17
C GLN A 179 -8.42 -27.31 57.29
N GLU A 180 -9.21 -27.38 56.21
CA GLU A 180 -10.46 -28.15 56.22
C GLU A 180 -10.19 -29.66 56.30
N LYS A 181 -9.12 -30.15 55.67
CA LYS A 181 -8.65 -31.54 55.83
C LYS A 181 -8.33 -31.86 57.28
N LEU A 182 -7.56 -31.01 57.98
CA LEU A 182 -7.23 -31.20 59.39
C LEU A 182 -8.48 -31.19 60.29
N LYS A 183 -9.41 -30.28 60.02
CA LYS A 183 -10.70 -30.21 60.73
C LYS A 183 -11.55 -31.46 60.50
N ASN A 184 -11.61 -31.96 59.26
CA ASN A 184 -12.29 -33.23 58.94
C ASN A 184 -11.65 -34.42 59.67
N ILE A 185 -10.32 -34.54 59.66
CA ILE A 185 -9.61 -35.59 60.42
C ILE A 185 -9.93 -35.51 61.92
N ASN A 186 -9.93 -34.30 62.49
CA ASN A 186 -10.26 -34.12 63.90
C ASN A 186 -11.71 -34.51 64.21
N MET A 187 -12.65 -34.13 63.35
CA MET A 187 -14.06 -34.50 63.50
C MET A 187 -14.28 -36.00 63.33
N GLU A 188 -13.61 -36.64 62.37
CA GLU A 188 -13.61 -38.10 62.20
C GLU A 188 -13.02 -38.81 63.41
N LYS A 189 -11.93 -38.27 63.98
CA LYS A 189 -11.36 -38.79 65.24
C LYS A 189 -12.34 -38.65 66.40
N GLN A 190 -13.04 -37.52 66.53
CA GLN A 190 -14.10 -37.37 67.55
C GLN A 190 -15.25 -38.37 67.35
N LEU A 191 -15.64 -38.64 66.10
CA LEU A 191 -16.64 -39.67 65.79
C LEU A 191 -16.15 -41.08 66.11
N GLN A 192 -14.86 -41.37 65.90
CA GLN A 192 -14.23 -42.64 66.31
C GLN A 192 -14.04 -42.73 67.83
N ASP A 193 -13.72 -41.65 68.53
CA ASP A 193 -13.67 -41.65 70.00
C ASP A 193 -15.08 -41.83 70.60
N LEU A 194 -16.13 -41.43 69.87
CA LEU A 194 -17.53 -41.72 70.17
C LEU A 194 -17.99 -43.12 69.74
N GLY A 195 -17.12 -43.97 69.16
CA GLY A 195 -17.45 -45.37 68.89
C GLY A 195 -16.23 -46.29 68.68
N PRO A 196 -16.05 -47.41 69.41
CA PRO A 196 -16.96 -48.10 70.32
C PRO A 196 -16.38 -48.18 71.74
N SER A 197 -16.77 -47.24 72.62
CA SER A 197 -16.83 -47.52 74.06
C SER A 197 -18.28 -47.47 74.50
N SER A 198 -19.00 -48.49 74.07
CA SER A 198 -20.14 -49.02 74.78
C SER A 198 -20.36 -50.44 74.26
N THR A 199 -20.51 -51.51 75.03
CA THR A 199 -20.85 -51.69 76.45
C THR A 199 -21.79 -50.61 77.01
N PHE A 200 -22.76 -50.19 76.21
CA PHE A 200 -24.07 -49.87 76.74
C PHE A 200 -24.90 -51.16 76.61
N PRO A 201 -25.69 -51.51 77.64
CA PRO A 201 -26.73 -52.52 77.51
C PRO A 201 -27.62 -52.16 76.31
N PRO A 202 -28.34 -53.11 75.70
CA PRO A 202 -29.18 -52.84 74.55
C PRO A 202 -30.10 -51.66 74.88
N VAL A 203 -29.79 -50.47 74.37
CA VAL A 203 -30.73 -49.37 74.33
C VAL A 203 -31.81 -49.84 73.38
N PRO A 204 -33.09 -49.94 73.81
CA PRO A 204 -34.16 -50.40 72.95
C PRO A 204 -34.23 -49.44 71.77
N SER A 205 -33.79 -49.89 70.60
CA SER A 205 -33.94 -49.10 69.40
C SER A 205 -35.42 -49.19 69.03
N PRO A 206 -36.13 -48.06 68.84
CA PRO A 206 -37.48 -48.08 68.27
C PRO A 206 -37.51 -48.78 66.91
N VAL A 207 -36.35 -48.99 66.28
CA VAL A 207 -36.17 -49.68 65.01
C VAL A 207 -36.41 -51.19 65.15
N GLN A 208 -35.94 -51.84 66.23
CA GLN A 208 -36.27 -53.25 66.48
C GLN A 208 -37.74 -53.43 66.80
N ASP A 209 -38.33 -52.55 67.62
CA ASP A 209 -39.77 -52.59 67.91
C ASP A 209 -40.61 -52.29 66.66
N LEU A 210 -40.20 -51.32 65.82
CA LEU A 210 -40.85 -51.03 64.54
C LEU A 210 -40.70 -52.20 63.56
N GLN A 211 -39.56 -52.87 63.54
CA GLN A 211 -39.30 -53.98 62.64
C GLN A 211 -40.04 -55.25 63.09
N GLN A 212 -40.12 -55.50 64.39
CA GLN A 212 -40.95 -56.54 64.96
C GLN A 212 -42.44 -56.23 64.77
N ALA A 213 -42.88 -54.99 64.98
CA ALA A 213 -44.25 -54.57 64.71
C ALA A 213 -44.61 -54.64 63.22
N LEU A 214 -43.66 -54.39 62.31
CA LEU A 214 -43.85 -54.61 60.88
C LEU A 214 -44.05 -56.09 60.59
N GLN A 215 -43.18 -56.94 61.14
CA GLN A 215 -43.26 -58.38 60.93
C GLN A 215 -44.53 -58.99 61.55
N GLU A 216 -44.97 -58.51 62.71
CA GLU A 216 -46.26 -58.88 63.31
C GLU A 216 -47.42 -58.41 62.44
N LYS A 217 -47.38 -57.18 61.90
CA LYS A 217 -48.39 -56.70 60.95
C LYS A 217 -48.42 -57.53 59.66
N ASP A 218 -47.27 -57.90 59.12
CA ASP A 218 -47.18 -58.76 57.93
C ASP A 218 -47.76 -60.16 58.21
N ASN A 219 -47.47 -60.74 59.38
CA ASN A 219 -48.06 -62.01 59.81
C ASN A 219 -49.60 -61.91 59.98
N ILE A 220 -50.10 -60.80 60.55
CA ILE A 220 -51.55 -60.55 60.67
C ILE A 220 -52.18 -60.39 59.29
N ILE A 221 -51.52 -59.68 58.37
CA ILE A 221 -51.99 -59.52 56.99
C ILE A 221 -52.08 -60.90 56.30
N GLU A 222 -51.08 -61.76 56.45
CA GLU A 222 -51.12 -63.14 55.94
C GLU A 222 -52.28 -63.94 56.54
N GLN A 223 -52.48 -63.89 57.87
CA GLN A 223 -53.60 -64.57 58.51
C GLN A 223 -54.95 -64.06 58.01
N LEU A 224 -55.14 -62.73 57.94
CA LEU A 224 -56.36 -62.13 57.42
C LEU A 224 -56.60 -62.50 55.96
N LYS A 225 -55.53 -62.61 55.15
CA LYS A 225 -55.63 -63.05 53.76
C LYS A 225 -56.07 -64.51 53.66
N ILE A 226 -55.58 -65.39 54.53
CA ILE A 226 -56.02 -66.79 54.62
C ILE A 226 -57.49 -66.84 55.08
N THR A 227 -57.86 -66.09 56.13
CA THR A 227 -59.23 -66.04 56.63
C THR A 227 -60.19 -65.49 55.59
N LEU A 228 -59.83 -64.42 54.87
CA LEU A 228 -60.63 -63.90 53.76
C LEU A 228 -60.81 -64.93 52.67
N LYS A 229 -59.75 -65.63 52.26
CA LYS A 229 -59.84 -66.70 51.26
C LYS A 229 -60.76 -67.84 51.72
N ASN A 230 -60.71 -68.21 52.99
CA ASN A 230 -61.59 -69.24 53.56
C ASN A 230 -63.04 -68.75 53.67
N GLN A 231 -63.28 -67.52 54.11
CA GLN A 231 -64.62 -66.93 54.13
C GLN A 231 -65.20 -66.76 52.73
N GLU A 232 -64.38 -66.39 51.75
CA GLU A 232 -64.80 -66.30 50.35
C GLU A 232 -65.10 -67.69 49.79
N ALA A 233 -64.33 -68.72 50.17
CA ALA A 233 -64.67 -70.11 49.86
C ALA A 233 -65.99 -70.55 50.52
N GLU A 234 -66.25 -70.19 51.79
CA GLU A 234 -67.53 -70.43 52.45
C GLU A 234 -68.69 -69.67 51.80
N ILE A 235 -68.48 -68.42 51.36
CA ILE A 235 -69.48 -67.65 50.61
C ILE A 235 -69.74 -68.31 49.27
N HIS A 236 -68.70 -68.79 48.57
CA HIS A 236 -68.86 -69.57 47.35
C HIS A 236 -69.62 -70.87 47.61
N GLN A 237 -69.34 -71.56 48.72
CA GLN A 237 -69.99 -72.81 49.09
C GLN A 237 -71.47 -72.60 49.46
N LYS A 238 -71.78 -71.53 50.23
CA LYS A 238 -73.15 -71.09 50.54
C LYS A 238 -73.90 -70.63 49.29
N ARG A 239 -73.27 -69.85 48.41
CA ARG A 239 -73.86 -69.48 47.11
C ARG A 239 -74.11 -70.69 46.21
N SER A 240 -73.24 -71.71 46.23
CA SER A 240 -73.46 -72.95 45.50
C SER A 240 -74.52 -73.86 46.14
N ALA A 241 -74.70 -73.79 47.46
CA ALA A 241 -75.79 -74.47 48.17
C ALA A 241 -77.14 -73.75 47.94
N ASP A 242 -77.17 -72.41 47.98
CA ASP A 242 -78.34 -71.58 47.69
C ASP A 242 -78.76 -71.68 46.20
N GLN A 243 -77.85 -72.00 45.27
CA GLN A 243 -78.16 -72.30 43.87
C GLN A 243 -78.67 -73.73 43.61
N GLN A 244 -78.64 -74.63 44.60
CA GLN A 244 -79.14 -76.01 44.47
C GLN A 244 -80.48 -76.25 45.19
N THR A 245 -80.99 -75.28 45.96
CA THR A 245 -82.28 -75.39 46.65
C THR A 245 -83.08 -74.07 46.64
N ASP A 246 -83.37 -73.49 45.47
CA ASP A 246 -84.65 -72.81 45.24
C ASP A 246 -84.82 -72.38 43.78
N GLY A 247 -85.90 -72.86 43.18
CA GLY A 247 -86.31 -72.61 41.81
C GLY A 247 -87.59 -73.41 41.54
N PRO A 248 -88.78 -72.85 41.83
CA PRO A 248 -90.04 -73.59 41.86
C PRO A 248 -90.34 -74.26 40.52
N SER A 249 -90.72 -75.55 40.59
CA SER A 249 -91.15 -76.38 39.46
C SER A 249 -92.15 -75.61 38.59
N ALA A 250 -91.84 -75.55 37.29
CA ALA A 250 -92.59 -74.82 36.26
C ALA A 250 -94.09 -75.18 36.19
N ASP A 251 -94.50 -76.29 36.80
CA ASP A 251 -95.91 -76.73 36.90
C ASP A 251 -96.76 -75.84 37.82
N GLY A 252 -96.21 -75.31 38.92
CA GLY A 252 -96.95 -74.46 39.87
C GLY A 252 -97.22 -73.05 39.32
N VAL A 253 -96.27 -72.52 38.55
CA VAL A 253 -96.40 -71.20 37.91
C VAL A 253 -97.41 -71.25 36.76
N LYS A 254 -97.44 -72.34 36.00
CA LYS A 254 -98.38 -72.52 34.88
C LYS A 254 -99.82 -72.73 35.36
N GLN A 255 -100.02 -73.53 36.43
CA GLN A 255 -101.35 -73.69 37.05
C GLN A 255 -101.91 -72.38 37.63
N LEU A 256 -101.07 -71.53 38.22
CA LEU A 256 -101.49 -70.21 38.69
C LEU A 256 -101.80 -69.26 37.53
N SER A 257 -101.01 -69.27 36.45
CA SER A 257 -101.31 -68.49 35.24
C SER A 257 -102.63 -68.91 34.57
N ASP A 258 -102.93 -70.21 34.50
CA ASP A 258 -104.19 -70.71 33.93
C ASP A 258 -105.39 -70.36 34.82
N LEU A 259 -105.22 -70.38 36.15
CA LEU A 259 -106.26 -69.97 37.10
C LEU A 259 -106.57 -68.47 37.01
N ILE A 260 -105.53 -67.64 36.78
CA ILE A 260 -105.67 -66.19 36.54
C ILE A 260 -106.38 -65.94 35.21
N ALA A 261 -105.97 -66.59 34.12
CA ALA A 261 -106.61 -66.45 32.81
C ALA A 261 -108.10 -66.86 32.84
N LYS A 262 -108.44 -67.91 33.61
CA LYS A 262 -109.83 -68.33 33.80
C LYS A 262 -110.64 -67.31 34.62
N LYS A 263 -110.02 -66.63 35.59
CA LYS A 263 -110.65 -65.57 36.38
C LYS A 263 -110.85 -64.27 35.60
N ASP A 264 -109.91 -63.90 34.73
CA ASP A 264 -110.04 -62.74 33.84
C ASP A 264 -111.18 -62.94 32.83
N GLN A 265 -111.31 -64.16 32.28
CA GLN A 265 -112.41 -64.50 31.38
C GLN A 265 -113.79 -64.50 32.07
N GLU A 266 -113.84 -64.84 33.37
CA GLU A 266 -115.05 -64.79 34.20
C GLU A 266 -115.44 -63.33 34.57
N LEU A 267 -114.49 -62.41 34.58
CA LEU A 267 -114.72 -60.96 34.74
C LEU A 267 -115.23 -60.32 33.45
N ASP A 268 -114.67 -60.64 32.27
CA ASP A 268 -115.09 -60.07 30.98
C ASP A 268 -116.54 -60.41 30.61
N VAL A 269 -117.04 -61.60 30.95
CA VAL A 269 -118.44 -61.98 30.70
C VAL A 269 -119.43 -61.31 31.68
N ARG A 270 -118.97 -60.86 32.85
CA ARG A 270 -119.82 -60.10 33.79
C ARG A 270 -119.95 -58.61 33.44
N PHE A 271 -119.15 -58.10 32.51
CA PHE A 271 -119.13 -56.69 32.10
C PHE A 271 -119.52 -56.47 30.61
N SER A 272 -120.07 -57.48 29.92
CA SER A 272 -120.56 -57.40 28.54
C SER A 272 -121.95 -58.01 28.38
#